data_AF-A0A1P8P1N8-F1
#
_entry.id   AF-A0A1P8P1N8-F1
#
_cell.length_a   1.000
_cell.length_b   1.000
_cell.length_c   1.000
_cell.angle_alpha   90.00
_cell.angle_beta   90.00
_cell.angle_gamma   90.00
#
_symmetry.space_group_name_H-M   'P 1'
#
loop_
_entity.id
_entity.type
_entity.pdbx_description
1 polymer ?
#
loop_
_entity_poly.entity_id
_entity_poly.type
_entity_poly.pdbx_seq_one_letter_code
_entity_poly.pdbx_strand_id
1 'polypeptide(L)'
;MKPLHVLCLIGAFAFASGVDIPDELKEMAQMVHDQCIGETGASADAIEGTKKGVFPADDQKLKCYLKCIYSNMGAISDEGELDAEAFGSIMPEELGRVLNPMINKCKDTTGPDGCELAFNFNICLYNADPKNYLVI
;
A
#
# COMPACT_ATOMS: atom_id res chain seq x y z
N MET A 1 -31.86 24.99 22.94
CA MET A 1 -30.49 25.53 22.75
C MET A 1 -29.57 24.33 22.57
N LYS A 2 -29.08 24.09 21.35
CA LYS A 2 -28.24 22.93 21.00
C LYS A 2 -26.77 23.34 21.12
N PRO A 3 -25.90 22.58 21.82
CA PRO A 3 -24.49 22.55 21.50
C PRO A 3 -24.25 21.48 20.43
N LEU A 4 -23.90 21.98 19.25
CA LEU A 4 -23.35 21.29 18.10
C LEU A 4 -22.11 20.48 18.52
N HIS A 5 -22.23 19.16 18.63
CA HIS A 5 -21.08 18.27 18.55
C HIS A 5 -20.94 17.86 17.09
N VAL A 6 -19.95 18.44 16.44
CA VAL A 6 -19.45 18.04 15.14
C VAL A 6 -18.99 16.59 15.28
N LEU A 7 -19.85 15.65 14.90
CA LEU A 7 -19.49 14.25 14.76
C LEU A 7 -18.66 14.18 13.46
N CYS A 8 -17.34 14.30 13.62
CA CYS A 8 -16.40 14.02 12.54
C CYS A 8 -16.75 12.66 11.94
N LEU A 9 -17.07 12.67 10.65
CA LEU A 9 -17.15 11.49 9.80
C LEU A 9 -15.72 10.97 9.61
N ILE A 10 -15.15 10.36 10.65
CA ILE A 10 -14.03 9.44 10.46
C ILE A 10 -14.69 8.18 9.92
N GLY A 11 -14.64 8.01 8.60
CA GLY A 11 -15.03 6.78 7.95
C GLY A 11 -14.30 5.65 8.64
N ALA A 12 -15.04 4.77 9.31
CA ALA A 12 -14.49 3.59 9.93
C ALA A 12 -13.93 2.68 8.83
N PHE A 13 -12.65 2.82 8.55
CA PHE A 13 -11.84 1.79 7.91
C PHE A 13 -11.79 0.61 8.88
N ALA A 14 -12.81 -0.24 8.86
CA ALA A 14 -12.78 -1.52 9.53
C ALA A 14 -11.81 -2.42 8.74
N PHE A 15 -10.52 -2.35 9.08
CA PHE A 15 -9.55 -3.35 8.66
C PHE A 15 -9.99 -4.70 9.26
N ALA A 16 -10.44 -5.61 8.41
CA ALA A 16 -10.88 -6.95 8.82
C ALA A 16 -9.71 -7.90 9.16
N SER A 17 -8.48 -7.42 9.09
CA SER A 17 -7.29 -8.06 9.64
C SER A 17 -7.19 -7.73 11.13
N GLY A 18 -7.06 -8.73 12.00
CA GLY A 18 -6.88 -8.55 13.46
C GLY A 18 -5.54 -7.92 13.86
N VAL A 19 -4.99 -7.04 13.02
CA VAL A 19 -3.78 -6.25 13.26
C VAL A 19 -4.24 -4.83 13.57
N ASP A 20 -4.10 -4.43 14.83
CA ASP A 20 -4.37 -3.06 15.26
C ASP A 20 -3.23 -2.15 14.77
N ILE A 21 -3.47 -1.42 13.69
CA ILE A 21 -2.53 -0.42 13.18
C ILE A 21 -2.63 0.84 14.05
N PRO A 22 -1.52 1.36 14.61
CA PRO A 22 -1.51 2.61 15.36
C PRO A 22 -2.05 3.79 14.54
N ASP A 23 -2.75 4.72 15.18
CA ASP A 23 -3.38 5.85 14.47
C ASP A 23 -2.36 6.76 13.79
N GLU A 24 -1.18 6.95 14.39
CA GLU A 24 -0.07 7.69 13.77
C GLU A 24 0.38 7.06 12.45
N LEU A 25 0.42 5.72 12.37
CA LEU A 25 0.77 5.03 11.13
C LEU A 25 -0.33 5.17 10.07
N LYS A 26 -1.60 5.19 10.48
CA LYS A 26 -2.73 5.45 9.57
C LYS A 26 -2.69 6.88 9.03
N GLU A 27 -2.37 7.87 9.86
CA GLU A 27 -2.26 9.27 9.43
C GLU A 27 -1.12 9.46 8.43
N MET A 28 0.03 8.84 8.68
CA MET A 28 1.15 8.83 7.72
C MET A 28 0.76 8.12 6.42
N ALA A 29 0.12 6.95 6.50
CA ALA A 29 -0.37 6.23 5.33
C ALA A 29 -1.35 7.07 4.50
N GLN A 30 -2.28 7.77 5.15
CA GLN A 30 -3.23 8.65 4.47
C GLN A 30 -2.54 9.82 3.78
N MET A 31 -1.53 10.43 4.40
CA MET A 31 -0.76 11.51 3.79
C MET A 31 -0.07 11.06 2.51
N VAL A 32 0.59 9.89 2.53
CA VAL A 32 1.25 9.31 1.36
C VAL A 32 0.23 8.92 0.30
N HIS A 33 -0.90 8.32 0.69
CA HIS A 33 -2.02 8.01 -0.20
C HIS A 33 -2.51 9.25 -0.96
N ASP A 34 -2.83 10.33 -0.24
CA ASP A 34 -3.36 11.57 -0.81
C ASP A 34 -2.35 12.21 -1.77
N GLN A 35 -1.07 12.22 -1.41
CA GLN A 35 0.01 12.69 -2.28
C GLN A 35 0.07 11.87 -3.57
N CYS A 36 0.11 10.54 -3.47
CA CYS A 36 0.26 9.68 -4.62
C CYS A 36 -0.99 9.67 -5.52
N ILE A 37 -2.19 9.86 -4.97
CA ILE A 37 -3.39 10.16 -5.78
C ILE A 37 -3.20 11.49 -6.52
N GLY A 38 -2.71 12.53 -5.86
CA GLY A 38 -2.46 13.84 -6.48
C GLY A 38 -1.46 13.79 -7.64
N GLU A 39 -0.39 13.00 -7.50
CA GLU A 39 0.66 12.86 -8.51
C GLU A 39 0.22 12.01 -9.71
N THR A 40 -0.53 10.93 -9.47
CA THR A 40 -0.79 9.90 -10.51
C THR A 40 -2.21 9.97 -11.08
N GLY A 41 -3.15 10.53 -10.32
CA GLY A 41 -4.57 10.53 -10.64
C GLY A 41 -5.21 9.14 -10.66
N ALA A 42 -4.64 8.18 -9.91
CA ALA A 42 -5.20 6.84 -9.78
C ALA A 42 -6.63 6.87 -9.20
N SER A 43 -7.47 5.95 -9.67
CA SER A 43 -8.84 5.83 -9.21
C SER A 43 -8.90 5.10 -7.86
N ALA A 44 -9.68 5.63 -6.91
CA ALA A 44 -9.98 4.94 -5.65
C ALA A 44 -10.55 3.53 -5.90
N ASP A 45 -11.39 3.34 -6.93
CA ASP A 45 -11.94 2.03 -7.27
C ASP A 45 -10.88 1.05 -7.75
N ALA A 46 -9.86 1.53 -8.47
CA ALA A 46 -8.76 0.70 -8.95
C ALA A 46 -7.86 0.26 -7.78
N ILE A 47 -7.57 1.19 -6.85
CA ILE A 47 -6.79 0.92 -5.64
C ILE A 47 -7.51 -0.08 -4.74
N GLU A 48 -8.78 0.17 -4.40
CA GLU A 48 -9.58 -0.72 -3.55
C GLU A 48 -9.86 -2.08 -4.22
N GLY A 49 -9.86 -2.13 -5.56
CA GLY A 49 -9.95 -3.36 -6.34
C GLY A 49 -8.82 -4.36 -6.04
N THR A 50 -7.61 -3.86 -5.75
CA THR A 50 -6.45 -4.72 -5.46
C THR A 50 -6.65 -5.61 -4.22
N LYS A 51 -7.38 -5.12 -3.21
CA LYS A 51 -7.77 -5.90 -2.01
C LYS A 51 -8.64 -7.11 -2.36
N LYS A 52 -9.28 -7.10 -3.52
CA LYS A 52 -10.13 -8.17 -4.05
C LYS A 52 -9.42 -9.00 -5.12
N GLY A 53 -8.12 -8.80 -5.31
CA GLY A 53 -7.34 -9.48 -6.34
C GLY A 53 -7.57 -8.94 -7.76
N VAL A 54 -8.17 -7.76 -7.89
CA VAL A 54 -8.39 -7.12 -9.20
C VAL A 54 -7.22 -6.20 -9.50
N PHE A 55 -6.40 -6.59 -10.48
CA PHE A 55 -5.22 -5.86 -10.93
C PHE A 55 -5.33 -5.57 -12.43
N PRO A 56 -5.91 -4.42 -12.84
CA PRO A 56 -6.06 -4.07 -14.24
C PRO A 56 -4.70 -3.82 -14.89
N ALA A 57 -4.23 -4.77 -15.72
CA ALA A 57 -2.89 -4.73 -16.31
C ALA A 57 -2.64 -3.51 -17.21
N ASP A 58 -3.67 -2.83 -17.70
CA ASP A 58 -3.53 -1.65 -18.56
C ASP A 58 -3.67 -0.31 -17.79
N ASP A 59 -3.89 -0.34 -16.47
CA ASP A 59 -4.06 0.88 -15.66
C ASP A 59 -2.71 1.43 -15.19
N GLN A 60 -2.08 2.22 -16.06
CA GLN A 60 -0.79 2.83 -15.75
C GLN A 60 -0.81 3.74 -14.51
N LYS A 61 -1.96 4.35 -14.20
CA LYS A 61 -2.07 5.25 -13.05
C LYS A 61 -2.02 4.46 -11.75
N LEU A 62 -2.72 3.33 -11.68
CA LEU A 62 -2.62 2.41 -10.54
C LEU A 62 -1.18 1.90 -10.37
N LYS A 63 -0.52 1.48 -11.45
CA LYS A 63 0.88 1.01 -11.39
C LYS A 63 1.81 2.06 -10.79
N CYS A 64 1.73 3.28 -11.30
CA CYS A 64 2.57 4.36 -10.81
C CYS A 64 2.14 4.89 -9.42
N TYR A 65 0.88 4.75 -9.04
CA TYR A 65 0.43 4.98 -7.66
C TYR A 65 1.17 4.06 -6.69
N LEU A 66 1.22 2.75 -6.98
CA LEU A 66 1.94 1.79 -6.16
C LEU A 66 3.45 2.10 -6.10
N LYS A 67 4.06 2.51 -7.22
CA LYS A 67 5.46 2.99 -7.23
C LYS A 67 5.64 4.18 -6.31
N CYS A 68 4.77 5.18 -6.40
CA CYS A 68 4.82 6.38 -5.57
C CYS A 68 4.78 6.03 -4.08
N ILE A 69 3.91 5.11 -3.66
CA ILE A 69 3.86 4.60 -2.29
C ILE A 69 5.22 4.02 -1.88
N TYR A 70 5.76 3.07 -2.64
CA TYR A 70 7.01 2.41 -2.27
C TYR A 70 8.21 3.35 -2.31
N SER A 71 8.25 4.33 -3.20
CA SER A 71 9.32 5.35 -3.20
C SER A 71 9.25 6.24 -1.96
N ASN A 72 8.06 6.65 -1.51
CA ASN A 72 7.92 7.41 -0.27
C ASN A 72 8.34 6.59 0.97
N MET A 73 8.21 5.27 0.89
CA MET A 73 8.68 4.34 1.94
C MET A 73 10.16 3.94 1.78
N GLY A 74 10.86 4.45 0.77
CA GLY A 74 12.26 4.10 0.48
C GLY A 74 12.47 2.66 -0.02
N ALA A 75 11.40 1.97 -0.42
CA ALA A 75 11.43 0.58 -0.87
C ALA A 75 11.73 0.42 -2.37
N ILE A 76 11.34 1.40 -3.19
CA ILE A 76 11.67 1.41 -4.62
C ILE A 76 12.40 2.71 -4.94
N SER A 77 13.64 2.57 -5.45
CA SER A 77 14.47 3.72 -5.87
C SER A 77 13.89 4.44 -7.10
N ASP A 78 14.47 5.59 -7.45
CA ASP A 78 14.08 6.32 -8.65
C ASP A 78 14.46 5.58 -9.94
N GLU A 79 15.51 4.76 -9.87
CA GLU A 79 15.93 3.84 -10.94
C GLU A 79 15.02 2.61 -11.05
N GLY A 80 14.07 2.43 -10.14
CA GLY A 80 13.11 1.33 -10.15
C GLY A 80 13.68 0.03 -9.62
N GLU A 81 14.55 0.08 -8.61
CA GLU A 81 15.07 -1.12 -7.93
C GLU A 81 14.35 -1.32 -6.59
N LEU A 82 13.93 -2.56 -6.29
CA LEU A 82 13.27 -2.93 -5.04
C LEU A 82 14.31 -3.28 -3.96
N ASP A 83 14.29 -2.56 -2.85
CA ASP A 83 14.98 -2.92 -1.61
C ASP A 83 13.97 -3.52 -0.62
N ALA A 84 13.64 -4.80 -0.83
CA ALA A 84 12.68 -5.52 0.01
C ALA A 84 13.17 -5.71 1.46
N GLU A 85 14.48 -5.74 1.67
CA GLU A 85 15.06 -5.86 3.01
C GLU A 85 14.88 -4.56 3.80
N ALA A 86 15.20 -3.41 3.19
CA ALA A 86 14.90 -2.10 3.78
C ALA A 86 13.40 -1.95 4.03
N PHE A 87 12.56 -2.33 3.06
CA PHE A 87 11.12 -2.26 3.20
C PHE A 87 10.57 -3.09 4.36
N GLY A 88 11.07 -4.32 4.54
CA GLY A 88 10.68 -5.16 5.69
C GLY A 88 11.21 -4.65 7.03
N SER A 89 12.35 -3.95 7.02
CA SER A 89 13.02 -3.44 8.23
C SER A 89 12.35 -2.18 8.81
N ILE A 90 11.64 -1.40 8.00
CA ILE A 90 10.88 -0.22 8.47
C ILE A 90 9.53 -0.58 9.08
N MET A 91 9.05 -1.81 8.88
CA MET A 91 7.74 -2.22 9.40
C MET A 91 7.75 -2.31 10.93
N PRO A 92 6.76 -1.71 11.63
CA PRO A 92 6.59 -1.92 13.06
C PRO A 92 6.44 -3.41 13.40
N GLU A 93 6.92 -3.85 14.55
CA GLU A 93 7.01 -5.28 14.91
C GLU A 93 5.72 -6.07 14.63
N GLU A 94 4.58 -5.57 15.11
CA GLU A 94 3.27 -6.19 14.91
C GLU A 94 2.89 -6.37 13.45
N LEU A 95 3.15 -5.35 12.65
CA LEU A 95 2.85 -5.36 11.22
C LEU A 95 3.87 -6.22 10.46
N GLY A 96 5.15 -6.12 10.81
CA GLY A 96 6.25 -6.89 10.23
C GLY A 96 6.09 -8.40 10.45
N ARG A 97 5.54 -8.83 11.60
CA ARG A 97 5.20 -10.26 11.82
C ARG A 97 4.26 -10.83 10.78
N VAL A 98 3.37 -10.00 10.23
CA VAL A 98 2.39 -10.38 9.22
C VAL A 98 2.90 -10.11 7.81
N LEU A 99 3.54 -8.97 7.58
CA LEU A 99 3.94 -8.52 6.24
C LEU A 99 5.29 -9.07 5.76
N ASN A 100 6.28 -9.20 6.66
CA ASN A 100 7.64 -9.61 6.26
C ASN A 100 7.71 -11.00 5.62
N PRO A 101 6.89 -12.00 6.00
CA PRO A 101 6.81 -13.26 5.26
C PRO A 101 6.40 -13.10 3.79
N MET A 102 5.45 -12.21 3.49
CA MET A 102 5.05 -11.90 2.11
C MET A 102 6.17 -11.14 1.38
N ILE A 103 6.73 -10.11 2.02
CA ILE A 103 7.81 -9.29 1.47
C ILE A 103 9.01 -10.17 1.09
N ASN A 104 9.45 -11.06 1.98
CA ASN A 104 10.56 -11.97 1.72
C ASN A 104 10.26 -12.98 0.60
N LYS A 105 9.00 -13.42 0.45
CA LYS A 105 8.58 -14.28 -0.67
C LYS A 105 8.61 -13.53 -2.01
N CYS A 106 8.41 -12.22 -1.98
CA CYS A 106 8.29 -11.37 -3.16
C CYS A 106 9.53 -10.51 -3.45
N LYS A 107 10.62 -10.69 -2.70
CA LYS A 107 11.82 -9.83 -2.77
C LYS A 107 12.51 -9.81 -4.14
N ASP A 108 12.38 -10.89 -4.91
CA ASP A 108 12.99 -11.04 -6.23
C ASP A 108 12.05 -10.57 -7.37
N THR A 109 10.99 -9.82 -7.03
CA THR A 109 10.05 -9.29 -8.03
C THR A 109 10.76 -8.29 -8.92
N THR A 110 10.48 -8.35 -10.22
CA THR A 110 11.05 -7.47 -11.24
C THR A 110 9.95 -6.85 -12.10
N GLY A 111 10.29 -5.77 -12.81
CA GLY A 111 9.45 -5.13 -13.82
C GLY A 111 10.33 -4.39 -14.83
N PRO A 112 9.82 -4.08 -16.04
CA PRO A 112 10.54 -3.29 -17.03
C PRO A 112 10.76 -1.82 -16.63
N ASP A 113 9.98 -1.31 -15.67
CA ASP A 113 10.17 -0.01 -15.03
C ASP A 113 9.65 -0.05 -13.58
N GLY A 114 9.83 1.05 -12.83
CA GLY A 114 9.41 1.13 -11.43
C GLY A 114 7.89 1.00 -11.21
N CYS A 115 7.05 1.44 -12.14
CA CYS A 115 5.59 1.30 -12.03
C CYS A 115 5.19 -0.17 -12.22
N GLU A 116 5.74 -0.84 -13.22
CA GLU A 116 5.50 -2.26 -13.46
C GLU A 116 6.09 -3.14 -12.36
N LEU A 117 7.27 -2.79 -11.83
CA LEU A 117 7.85 -3.46 -10.67
C LEU A 117 6.91 -3.38 -9.46
N ALA A 118 6.43 -2.18 -9.11
CA ALA A 118 5.53 -1.98 -7.98
C ALA A 118 4.20 -2.73 -8.15
N PHE A 119 3.70 -2.79 -9.38
CA PHE A 119 2.49 -3.53 -9.72
C PHE A 119 2.67 -5.05 -9.58
N ASN A 120 3.75 -5.59 -10.15
CA ASN A 120 4.11 -7.00 -10.02
C ASN A 120 4.34 -7.38 -8.55
N PHE A 121 4.97 -6.49 -7.78
CA PHE A 121 5.22 -6.70 -6.36
C PHE A 121 3.91 -6.80 -5.58
N ASN A 122 2.94 -5.91 -5.85
CA ASN A 122 1.61 -6.01 -5.24
C ASN A 122 0.85 -7.29 -5.61
N ILE A 123 0.91 -7.71 -6.88
CA ILE A 123 0.33 -8.98 -7.31
C ILE A 123 0.98 -10.15 -6.53
N CYS A 124 2.31 -10.12 -6.37
CA CYS A 124 3.01 -11.14 -5.60
C CYS A 124 2.58 -11.13 -4.13
N LEU A 125 2.52 -9.96 -3.48
CA LEU A 125 2.08 -9.81 -2.08
C LEU A 125 0.66 -10.35 -1.88
N TYR A 126 -0.28 -9.97 -2.76
CA TYR A 126 -1.64 -10.49 -2.72
C TYR A 126 -1.66 -12.01 -2.87
N ASN A 127 -0.94 -12.58 -3.84
CA ASN A 127 -0.88 -14.03 -4.04
C ASN A 127 -0.15 -14.77 -2.91
N ALA A 128 0.74 -14.09 -2.17
CA ALA A 128 1.45 -14.66 -1.05
C ALA A 128 0.54 -14.90 0.15
N ASP A 129 -0.31 -13.92 0.49
CA ASP A 129 -1.31 -14.02 1.53
C ASP A 129 -2.50 -13.05 1.28
N PRO A 130 -3.53 -13.48 0.53
CA PRO A 130 -4.67 -12.62 0.20
C PRO A 130 -5.44 -12.12 1.43
N LYS A 131 -5.38 -12.85 2.54
CA LYS A 131 -6.12 -12.52 3.77
C LYS A 131 -5.48 -11.36 4.51
N ASN A 132 -4.16 -11.27 4.45
CA ASN A 132 -3.37 -10.26 5.17
C ASN A 132 -2.75 -9.20 4.23
N TYR A 133 -3.06 -9.25 2.94
CA TYR A 133 -2.66 -8.21 1.99
C TYR A 133 -3.24 -6.85 2.38
N LEU A 134 -2.37 -5.84 2.38
CA LEU A 134 -2.71 -4.45 2.67
C LEU A 134 -2.26 -3.56 1.52
N VAL A 135 -3.09 -2.56 1.21
CA VAL A 135 -2.76 -1.42 0.38
C VAL A 135 -3.25 -0.18 1.11
N ILE A 136 -2.45 0.89 1.05
CA ILE A 136 -2.81 2.19 1.61
C ILE A 136 -3.59 3.00 0.59
#